data_AF-A0A351CXJ2-F1
#
_entry.id   AF-A0A351CXJ2-F1
#
_cell.length_a   1.000
_cell.length_b   1.000
_cell.length_c   1.000
_cell.angle_alpha   90.00
_cell.angle_beta   90.00
_cell.angle_gamma   90.00
#
_symmetry.space_group_name_H-M   'P 1'
#
loop_
_entity.id
_entity.type
_entity.pdbx_description
1 polymer ?
#
loop_
_entity_poly.entity_id
_entity_poly.type
_entity_poly.pdbx_seq_one_letter_code
_entity_poly.pdbx_strand_id
1 'polypeptide(L)' 'MSQRIQKMTELLHAALTVKDLNIEDQSHLHAEHAGAKDGRGHYALTISADEFTGLRQLR' A
#
# COMPACT_ATOMS: atom_id res chain seq x y z
N MET A 1 -0.53 -1.43 -13.84
CA MET A 1 0.15 -1.22 -12.55
C MET A 1 0.83 0.15 -12.58
N SER A 2 0.57 1.03 -11.62
CA SER A 2 1.25 2.34 -11.55
C SER A 2 2.72 2.17 -11.15
N GLN A 3 3.63 3.07 -11.59
CA GLN A 3 5.04 3.08 -11.17
C GLN A 3 5.18 3.11 -9.64
N ARG A 4 4.24 3.76 -8.94
CA ARG A 4 4.21 3.79 -7.46
C ARG A 4 3.90 2.43 -6.87
N ILE A 5 2.91 1.72 -7.41
CA ILE A 5 2.54 0.38 -6.94
C ILE A 5 3.72 -0.57 -7.14
N GLN A 6 4.37 -0.53 -8.30
CA GLN A 6 5.56 -1.35 -8.54
C GLN A 6 6.65 -1.06 -7.52
N LYS A 7 6.91 0.22 -7.23
CA LYS A 7 7.91 0.61 -6.22
C LYS A 7 7.55 0.12 -4.82
N MET A 8 6.27 0.22 -4.43
CA MET A 8 5.79 -0.34 -3.15
C MET A 8 5.97 -1.85 -3.10
N THR A 9 5.60 -2.57 -4.15
CA THR A 9 5.79 -4.02 -4.26
C THR A 9 7.26 -4.40 -4.09
N GLU A 10 8.17 -3.76 -4.83
CA GLU A 10 9.62 -4.01 -4.73
C GLU A 10 10.13 -3.81 -3.30
N LEU A 11 9.78 -2.69 -2.67
CA LEU A 11 10.23 -2.36 -1.32
C LEU A 11 9.68 -3.32 -0.26
N LEU A 12 8.41 -3.72 -0.39
CA LEU A 12 7.77 -4.65 0.55
C LEU A 12 8.38 -6.05 0.45
N HIS A 13 8.60 -6.55 -0.77
CA HIS A 13 9.27 -7.84 -0.97
C HIS A 13 10.75 -7.83 -0.57
N ALA A 14 11.41 -6.66 -0.59
CA ALA A 14 12.78 -6.54 -0.11
C ALA A 14 12.88 -6.49 1.42
N ALA A 15 11.83 -5.99 2.10
CA ALA A 15 11.84 -5.77 3.55
C ALA A 15 11.15 -6.88 4.36
N LEU A 16 10.24 -7.63 3.74
CA LEU A 16 9.38 -8.62 4.41
C LEU A 16 9.38 -9.95 3.65
N THR A 17 9.17 -11.03 4.39
CA THR A 17 8.89 -12.35 3.84
C THR A 17 7.41 -12.42 3.46
N VAL A 18 7.07 -11.76 2.35
CA VAL A 18 5.69 -11.62 1.85
C VAL A 18 5.14 -12.95 1.34
N LYS A 19 3.99 -13.36 1.88
CA LYS A 19 3.21 -14.53 1.40
C LYS A 19 2.13 -14.11 0.41
N ASP A 20 1.37 -13.07 0.77
CA ASP A 20 0.38 -12.44 -0.10
C ASP A 20 0.49 -10.92 0.00
N LEU A 21 0.32 -10.26 -1.14
CA LEU A 21 0.28 -8.81 -1.25
C LEU A 21 -0.77 -8.38 -2.27
N ASN A 22 -1.75 -7.61 -1.80
CA ASN A 22 -2.72 -6.93 -2.64
C ASN A 22 -2.60 -5.42 -2.43
N ILE A 23 -2.49 -4.67 -3.53
CA ILE A 23 -2.43 -3.21 -3.53
C ILE A 23 -3.48 -2.70 -4.51
N GLU A 24 -4.45 -1.93 -4.01
CA GLU A 24 -5.51 -1.31 -4.80
C GLU A 24 -5.29 0.21 -4.88
N ASP A 25 -5.37 0.76 -6.10
CA ASP A 25 -5.33 2.21 -6.33
C ASP A 25 -6.70 2.84 -6.11
N GLN A 26 -6.85 3.54 -4.99
CA GLN A 26 -8.04 4.28 -4.62
C GLN A 26 -7.87 5.79 -4.82
N SER A 27 -6.86 6.24 -5.57
CA SER A 27 -6.58 7.66 -5.79
C SER A 27 -7.75 8.43 -6.40
N HIS A 28 -8.66 7.72 -7.09
CA HIS A 28 -9.88 8.29 -7.67
C HIS A 28 -10.90 8.73 -6.61
N LEU A 29 -10.89 8.18 -5.38
CA LEU A 29 -11.77 8.61 -4.29
C LEU A 29 -11.51 10.06 -3.85
N HIS A 30 -10.38 10.65 -4.25
CA HIS A 30 -10.00 12.02 -3.92
C HIS A 30 -10.11 12.99 -5.12
N ALA A 31 -10.58 12.50 -6.27
CA ALA A 31 -10.65 13.30 -7.51
C ALA A 31 -11.71 14.42 -7.47
N GLU A 32 -12.64 14.40 -6.52
CA GLU A 32 -13.75 15.39 -6.46
C GLU A 32 -13.45 16.63 -5.59
N HIS A 33 -12.29 16.72 -4.92
CA HIS A 33 -11.92 17.90 -4.12
C HIS A 33 -10.72 18.65 -4.69
N ALA A 34 -10.91 19.94 -5.00
CA ALA A 34 -9.88 20.86 -5.49
C ALA A 34 -8.65 21.02 -4.55
N GLY A 35 -8.73 20.49 -3.32
CA GLY A 35 -7.62 20.41 -2.36
C GLY A 35 -6.65 19.24 -2.59
N ALA A 36 -6.98 18.27 -3.44
CA ALA A 36 -6.14 17.10 -3.76
C ALA A 36 -5.05 17.39 -4.82
N LYS A 37 -4.71 18.67 -5.05
CA LYS A 37 -3.68 19.09 -6.02
C LYS A 37 -2.26 18.58 -5.70
N ASP A 38 -2.04 18.03 -4.51
CA ASP A 38 -0.73 17.48 -4.11
C ASP A 38 -0.46 16.04 -4.60
N GLY A 39 -1.45 15.37 -5.23
CA GLY A 39 -1.21 14.13 -5.99
C GLY A 39 -0.66 12.94 -5.18
N ARG A 40 -0.79 12.98 -3.85
CA ARG A 40 -0.47 11.87 -2.96
C ARG A 40 -1.62 10.87 -3.04
N GLY A 41 -1.53 9.95 -4.00
CA GLY A 41 -2.56 8.94 -4.26
C GLY A 41 -2.99 8.17 -3.01
N HIS A 42 -4.21 7.64 -3.04
CA HIS A 42 -4.74 6.79 -1.97
C HIS A 42 -4.58 5.33 -2.39
N TYR A 43 -4.06 4.49 -1.50
CA TYR A 43 -3.86 3.07 -1.78
C TYR A 43 -4.36 2.23 -0.61
N ALA A 44 -5.21 1.25 -0.90
CA ALA A 44 -5.55 0.22 0.07
C ALA A 44 -4.58 -0.95 -0.10
N LEU A 45 -4.01 -1.43 1.01
CA LEU A 45 -3.01 -2.49 1.00
C LEU A 45 -3.38 -3.58 1.99
N THR A 46 -3.38 -4.82 1.51
CA THR A 46 -3.52 -6.02 2.33
C THR A 46 -2.26 -6.85 2.14
N ILE A 47 -1.59 -7.19 3.24
CA ILE A 47 -0.33 -7.93 3.23
C ILE A 47 -0.32 -9.00 4.31
N SER A 48 0.16 -10.18 3.95
CA SER A 48 0.53 -11.25 4.89
C SER A 48 2.03 -11.51 4.78
N ALA A 49 2.72 -11.52 5.92
CA ALA A 49 4.16 -11.72 5.99
C ALA A 49 4.54 -12.41 7.30
N ASP A 50 5.65 -13.16 7.30
CA ASP A 50 6.08 -13.93 8.48
C ASP A 50 6.41 -13.04 9.67
N GLU A 51 6.94 -11.85 9.41
CA GLU A 51 7.34 -10.86 10.42
C GLU A 51 6.15 -10.39 11.28
N PHE A 52 4.91 -10.55 10.81
CA PHE A 52 3.72 -10.22 11.60
C PHE A 52 3.29 -11.33 12.58
N THR A 53 3.89 -12.52 12.49
CA THR A 53 3.53 -13.65 13.36
C THR A 53 3.78 -13.32 14.83
N GLY A 54 2.73 -13.40 15.65
CA GLY A 54 2.82 -13.12 17.09
C GLY A 54 2.85 -11.63 17.46
N LEU A 55 2.84 -10.73 16.48
CA LEU A 55 2.71 -9.29 16.72
C LEU A 55 1.23 -8.91 16.90
N ARG A 56 0.99 -7.91 17.75
CA ARG A 56 -0.34 -7.31 17.89
C ARG A 56 -0.40 -6.03 17.08
N GLN A 57 -1.61 -5.67 16.65
CA GLN A 57 -1.86 -4.35 16.10
C GLN A 57 -1.56 -3.28 17.15
N LEU A 58 -0.82 -2.25 16.74
CA LEU A 58 -0.72 -1.03 17.51
C LEU A 58 -2.02 -0.25 17.33
N ARG A 59 -2.53 0.31 18.43
CA ARG A 59 -3.70 1.20 18.42
C ARG A 59 -3.25 2.65 18.43
#